data_AF-A0A1S9ABQ0-F1
#
_entry.id   AF-A0A1S9ABQ0-F1
#
_cell.length_a   1.000
_cell.length_b   1.000
_cell.length_c   1.000
_cell.angle_alpha   90.00
_cell.angle_beta   90.00
_cell.angle_gamma   90.00
#
_symmetry.space_group_name_H-M   'P 1'
#
loop_
_entity.id
_entity.type
_entity.pdbx_description
1 polymer ?
#
loop_
_entity_poly.entity_id
_entity_poly.type
_entity_poly.pdbx_seq_one_letter_code
_entity_poly.pdbx_strand_id
1 'polypeptide(L)' 'MSKSSRYEWRDQQAALQERMKGFLENPGNEQLEAVVAEMRAYAAAAQAGTIDIPQRFVSFG' A
#
# COMPACT_ATOMS: atom_id res chain seq x y z
N MET A 1 1.08 -14.20 11.34
CA MET A 1 1.64 -13.82 10.04
C MET A 1 2.50 -14.90 9.40
N SER A 2 1.99 -15.48 8.31
CA SER A 2 2.75 -16.36 7.41
C SER A 2 3.93 -15.61 6.76
N LYS A 3 4.96 -16.33 6.30
CA LYS A 3 6.04 -15.72 5.51
C LYS A 3 5.51 -15.15 4.19
N SER A 4 4.59 -15.84 3.53
CA SER A 4 4.01 -15.40 2.24
C SER A 4 3.25 -14.08 2.38
N SER A 5 2.35 -13.98 3.35
CA SER A 5 1.55 -12.76 3.60
C SER A 5 2.42 -11.54 3.97
N ARG A 6 3.61 -11.76 4.55
CA ARG A 6 4.62 -10.70 4.78
C ARG A 6 5.19 -10.15 3.49
N TYR A 7 5.55 -11.03 2.55
CA TYR A 7 6.12 -10.62 1.28
C TYR A 7 5.07 -9.87 0.45
N GLU A 8 3.84 -10.37 0.41
CA GLU A 8 2.73 -9.68 -0.27
C GLU A 8 2.45 -8.29 0.30
N TRP A 9 2.42 -8.14 1.63
CA TRP A 9 2.28 -6.82 2.27
C TRP A 9 3.43 -5.88 1.90
N ARG A 10 4.67 -6.38 1.91
CA ARG A 10 5.86 -5.58 1.57
C ARG A 10 5.82 -5.13 0.11
N ASP A 11 5.44 -6.01 -0.80
CA ASP A 11 5.42 -5.70 -2.23
C ASP A 11 4.30 -4.69 -2.56
N GLN A 12 3.13 -4.82 -1.91
CA GLN A 12 2.06 -3.82 -1.95
C GLN A 12 2.48 -2.45 -1.38
N GLN A 13 3.21 -2.44 -0.27
CA GLN A 13 3.78 -1.21 0.27
C GLN A 13 4.79 -0.57 -0.69
N ALA A 14 5.65 -1.37 -1.33
CA ALA A 14 6.62 -0.87 -2.30
C ALA A 14 5.92 -0.21 -3.51
N ALA A 15 4.89 -0.86 -4.06
CA ALA A 15 4.09 -0.30 -5.16
C ALA A 15 3.45 1.04 -4.78
N LEU A 16 2.83 1.12 -3.60
CA LEU A 16 2.24 2.37 -3.11
C LEU A 16 3.28 3.49 -2.94
N GLN A 17 4.46 3.17 -2.40
CA GLN A 17 5.54 4.13 -2.22
C GLN A 17 6.09 4.63 -3.56
N GLU A 18 6.21 3.75 -4.55
CA GLU A 18 6.63 4.12 -5.89
C GLU A 18 5.64 5.09 -6.55
N ARG A 19 4.33 4.82 -6.44
CA ARG A 19 3.29 5.73 -6.93
C ARG A 19 3.34 7.08 -6.22
N MET A 20 3.48 7.07 -4.90
CA MET A 20 3.57 8.30 -4.10
C MET A 20 4.79 9.13 -4.50
N LYS A 21 5.95 8.49 -4.69
CA LYS A 21 7.15 9.17 -5.17
C LYS A 21 6.91 9.81 -6.53
N GLY A 22 6.33 9.09 -7.48
CA GLY A 22 6.01 9.63 -8.81
C GLY A 22 5.05 10.83 -8.76
N PHE A 23 4.08 10.82 -7.83
CA PHE A 23 3.21 11.97 -7.59
C PHE A 23 3.96 13.16 -6.97
N LEU A 24 4.87 12.92 -6.02
CA LEU A 24 5.66 13.99 -5.40
C LEU A 24 6.64 14.64 -6.39
N GLU A 25 7.20 13.86 -7.31
CA GLU A 25 8.11 14.36 -8.35
C GLU A 25 7.37 15.11 -9.47
N ASN A 26 6.15 14.69 -9.80
CA ASN A 26 5.31 15.34 -10.81
C ASN A 26 3.84 15.36 -10.36
N PRO A 27 3.44 16.35 -9.54
CA PRO A 27 2.08 16.40 -9.03
C PRO A 27 1.12 16.76 -10.16
N GLY A 28 0.23 15.84 -10.48
CA GLY A 28 -0.80 15.99 -11.51
C GLY A 28 -1.97 15.07 -11.24
N ASN A 29 -3.10 15.36 -11.87
CA ASN A 29 -4.35 14.62 -11.62
C ASN A 29 -4.20 13.13 -11.95
N GLU A 30 -3.50 12.79 -13.04
CA GLU A 30 -3.21 11.40 -13.41
C GLU A 30 -2.40 10.67 -12.32
N GLN A 31 -1.38 11.32 -11.77
CA GLN A 31 -0.54 10.72 -10.74
C GLN A 31 -1.26 10.61 -9.39
N LEU A 32 -2.12 11.58 -9.09
CA LEU A 32 -3.01 11.49 -7.93
C LEU A 32 -3.97 10.31 -8.05
N GLU A 33 -4.64 10.15 -9.20
CA GLU A 33 -5.54 9.02 -9.45
C GLU A 33 -4.81 7.67 -9.39
N ALA A 34 -3.57 7.60 -9.90
CA ALA A 34 -2.74 6.39 -9.80
C ALA A 34 -2.41 6.04 -8.34
N VAL A 35 -2.08 7.03 -7.50
CA VAL A 35 -1.87 6.82 -6.05
C VAL A 35 -3.17 6.35 -5.38
N VAL A 36 -4.29 7.01 -5.67
CA VAL A 36 -5.59 6.67 -5.07
C VAL A 36 -6.02 5.24 -5.47
N ALA A 37 -5.81 4.85 -6.72
CA ALA A 37 -6.09 3.49 -7.18
C ALA A 37 -5.26 2.45 -6.40
N GLU A 38 -3.96 2.71 -6.21
CA GLU A 38 -3.08 1.82 -5.45
C GLU A 38 -3.47 1.76 -3.95
N MET A 39 -3.84 2.90 -3.35
CA MET A 39 -4.34 2.94 -1.97
C MET A 39 -5.64 2.13 -1.80
N ARG A 40 -6.54 2.16 -2.78
CA ARG A 40 -7.77 1.34 -2.78
C ARG A 40 -7.46 -0.14 -2.90
N ALA A 41 -6.50 -0.52 -3.76
CA ALA A 41 -6.06 -1.91 -3.89
C ALA A 41 -5.45 -2.43 -2.57
N TYR A 42 -4.59 -1.63 -1.93
CA TYR A 42 -4.03 -1.95 -0.61
C TYR A 42 -5.13 -2.15 0.44
N ALA A 43 -6.10 -1.23 0.52
CA ALA A 43 -7.20 -1.32 1.47
C ALA A 43 -8.08 -2.57 1.24
N ALA A 44 -8.38 -2.89 -0.02
CA ALA A 44 -9.13 -4.09 -0.37
C ALA A 44 -8.38 -5.38 0.02
N ALA A 45 -7.06 -5.44 -0.22
CA ALA A 45 -6.23 -6.58 0.17
C ALA A 45 -6.18 -6.75 1.70
N ALA A 46 -6.09 -5.64 2.45
CA ALA A 46 -6.13 -5.65 3.91
C ALA A 46 -7.49 -6.13 4.44
N GLN A 47 -8.58 -5.63 3.87
CA GLN A 47 -9.94 -6.03 4.25
C GLN A 47 -10.22 -7.50 3.96
N ALA A 48 -9.71 -8.02 2.83
CA ALA A 48 -9.84 -9.43 2.46
C ALA A 48 -8.96 -10.37 3.30
N GLY A 49 -8.02 -9.84 4.09
CA GLY A 49 -7.05 -10.64 4.84
C GLY A 49 -5.97 -11.30 3.97
N THR A 50 -5.85 -10.88 2.70
CA THR A 50 -4.83 -11.38 1.77
C THR A 50 -3.44 -10.91 2.19
N ILE A 51 -3.34 -9.64 2.62
CA ILE A 51 -2.12 -9.11 3.24
C ILE A 51 -2.26 -9.06 4.75
N ASP A 52 -1.17 -9.36 5.46
CA ASP A 52 -1.10 -9.31 6.91
C ASP A 52 -0.20 -8.13 7.30
N ILE A 53 -0.82 -7.07 7.84
CA ILE A 53 -0.13 -5.83 8.19
C ILE A 53 0.46 -5.97 9.60
N PRO A 54 1.79 -5.79 9.79
CA PRO A 54 2.37 -5.97 11.12
C PRO A 54 1.79 -4.98 12.13
N GLN A 55 1.41 -5.47 13.31
CA GLN A 55 0.73 -4.69 14.36
C GLN A 55 1.40 -3.35 14.68
N ARG A 56 2.74 -3.29 14.70
CA ARG A 56 3.50 -2.05 14.92
C ARG A 56 3.17 -0.89 13.95
N PHE A 57 2.56 -1.16 12.79
CA PHE A 57 2.16 -0.16 11.81
C PHE A 57 0.69 0.27 11.92
N VAL A 58 -0.13 -0.44 12.70
CA VAL A 58 -1.56 -0.17 12.89
C VAL A 58 -1.92 0.09 14.36
N SER A 59 -1.01 -0.19 15.29
CA SER A 59 -1.16 0.15 16.70
C SER A 59 -0.79 1.61 16.93
N PHE A 60 -1.76 2.43 17.29
CA PHE A 60 -1.55 3.78 17.81
C PHE A 60 -1.54 3.67 19.34
N GLY A 61 -0.34 3.51 19.91
CA GLY A 61 -0.12 3.47 21.36
C GLY A 61 -0.16 4.85 21.99
#